data_AF-A0A9P5PRK6-F1
#
_entry.id   AF-A0A9P5PRK6-F1
#
_cell.length_a   1.000
_cell.length_b   1.000
_cell.length_c   1.000
_cell.angle_alpha   90.00
_cell.angle_beta   90.00
_cell.angle_gamma   90.00
#
_symmetry.space_group_name_H-M   'P 1'
#
loop_
_entity.id
_entity.type
_entity.pdbx_description
1 polymer ?
#
loop_
_entity_poly.entity_id
_entity_poly.type
_entity_poly.pdbx_seq_one_letter_code
_entity_poly.pdbx_strand_id
1 'polypeptide(L)'
;MHNLFKKKKTPKTYSYGSVNGVKVGDIFATRKICSDIGLHGPTQAGIHGNVVYGAYSVVLSGGYEDDEDHGDRFWYTGEGGRDSTGAQVEDQKWENKSNKSLKL
;
A
#
# COMPACT_ATOMS: atom_id res chain seq x y z
N MET A 1 -38.00 -6.78 12.54
CA MET A 1 -37.97 -6.07 11.24
C MET A 1 -36.58 -6.24 10.64
N HIS A 2 -36.47 -7.05 9.58
CA HIS A 2 -35.21 -7.38 8.92
C HIS A 2 -34.71 -6.17 8.10
N ASN A 3 -33.48 -5.73 8.34
CA ASN A 3 -32.90 -4.57 7.68
C ASN A 3 -32.36 -4.97 6.29
N LEU A 4 -33.13 -4.64 5.24
CA LEU A 4 -32.98 -5.14 3.88
C LEU A 4 -32.17 -4.19 2.97
N PHE A 5 -31.01 -3.66 3.39
CA PHE A 5 -30.11 -2.95 2.45
C PHE A 5 -28.64 -3.03 2.88
N LYS A 6 -28.02 -4.22 2.77
CA LYS A 6 -26.55 -4.27 2.66
C LYS A 6 -26.21 -3.74 1.27
N LYS A 7 -25.74 -2.48 1.16
CA LYS A 7 -25.12 -1.96 -0.08
C LYS A 7 -24.12 -3.00 -0.58
N LYS A 8 -24.36 -3.59 -1.75
CA LYS A 8 -23.38 -4.46 -2.40
C LYS A 8 -22.12 -3.62 -2.58
N LYS A 9 -21.03 -3.95 -1.86
CA LYS A 9 -19.72 -3.35 -2.12
C LYS A 9 -19.37 -3.72 -3.55
N THR A 10 -19.23 -2.74 -4.43
CA THR A 10 -18.58 -2.95 -5.72
C THR A 10 -17.19 -3.53 -5.44
N PRO A 11 -16.78 -4.60 -6.15
CA PRO A 11 -15.43 -5.11 -6.00
C PRO A 11 -14.47 -3.98 -6.37
N LYS A 12 -13.59 -3.60 -5.44
CA LYS A 12 -12.51 -2.66 -5.74
C LYS A 12 -11.58 -3.37 -6.72
N THR A 13 -11.61 -2.95 -7.98
CA THR A 13 -10.63 -3.37 -8.99
C THR A 13 -9.41 -2.48 -8.85
N TYR A 14 -8.26 -3.08 -8.56
CA TYR A 14 -7.00 -2.37 -8.51
C TYR A 14 -6.29 -2.53 -9.85
N SER A 15 -5.77 -1.43 -10.37
CA SER A 15 -5.14 -1.36 -11.68
C SER A 15 -3.76 -0.73 -11.56
N TYR A 16 -2.89 -1.05 -12.51
CA TYR A 16 -1.64 -0.32 -12.68
C TYR A 16 -1.90 1.07 -13.25
N GLY A 17 -1.02 2.01 -12.94
CA GLY A 17 -1.06 3.37 -13.45
C GLY A 17 -1.99 4.30 -12.68
N SER A 18 -2.41 5.38 -13.35
CA SER A 18 -3.21 6.44 -12.74
C SER A 18 -4.64 5.99 -12.41
N VAL A 19 -5.17 6.47 -11.29
CA VAL A 19 -6.58 6.32 -10.94
C VAL A 19 -7.40 7.43 -11.60
N ASN A 20 -8.51 7.06 -12.22
CA ASN A 20 -9.42 8.03 -12.84
C ASN A 20 -9.88 9.10 -11.85
N GLY A 21 -9.68 10.37 -12.22
CA GLY A 21 -10.07 11.51 -11.39
C GLY A 21 -9.06 11.89 -10.29
N VAL A 22 -7.91 11.20 -10.21
CA VAL A 22 -6.79 11.57 -9.33
C VAL A 22 -5.63 12.11 -10.17
N LYS A 23 -5.06 13.24 -9.74
CA LYS A 23 -3.93 13.90 -10.39
C LYS A 23 -2.71 13.89 -9.48
N VAL A 24 -1.52 13.95 -10.09
CA VAL A 24 -0.27 14.20 -9.34
C VAL A 24 -0.39 15.54 -8.62
N GLY A 25 -0.06 15.55 -7.33
CA GLY A 25 -0.22 16.72 -6.45
C GLY A 25 -1.52 16.76 -5.64
N ASP A 26 -2.47 15.85 -5.91
CA ASP A 26 -3.68 15.75 -5.07
C ASP A 26 -3.31 15.31 -3.64
N ILE A 27 -3.89 15.99 -2.65
CA ILE A 27 -3.65 15.74 -1.23
C ILE A 27 -4.90 15.10 -0.62
N PHE A 28 -4.70 13.98 0.08
CA PHE A 28 -5.76 13.26 0.79
C PHE A 28 -5.48 13.22 2.28
N ALA A 29 -6.48 13.56 3.10
CA ALA A 29 -6.31 13.67 4.54
C ALA A 29 -6.01 12.34 5.24
N THR A 30 -6.41 11.20 4.67
CA THR A 30 -6.23 9.89 5.31
C THR A 30 -5.97 8.77 4.31
N ARG A 31 -5.26 7.73 4.77
CA ARG A 31 -5.10 6.46 4.05
C ARG A 31 -6.41 5.77 3.71
N LYS A 32 -7.48 6.02 4.49
CA LYS A 32 -8.82 5.51 4.20
C LYS A 32 -9.38 6.11 2.91
N ILE A 33 -9.18 7.40 2.66
CA ILE A 33 -9.62 8.05 1.43
C ILE A 33 -8.88 7.43 0.24
N CYS A 34 -7.56 7.27 0.33
CA CYS A 34 -6.76 6.61 -0.71
C CYS A 34 -7.25 5.18 -1.01
N SER A 35 -7.65 4.43 0.02
CA SER A 35 -8.27 3.10 -0.15
C SER A 35 -9.61 3.20 -0.85
N ASP A 36 -10.50 4.09 -0.43
CA ASP A 36 -11.86 4.20 -0.94
C ASP A 36 -11.91 4.62 -2.42
N ILE A 37 -10.97 5.46 -2.86
CA ILE A 37 -10.86 5.88 -4.26
C ILE A 37 -10.03 4.90 -5.12
N GLY A 38 -9.40 3.88 -4.52
CA GLY A 38 -8.62 2.87 -5.24
C GLY A 38 -7.16 3.25 -5.53
N LEU A 39 -6.66 4.36 -4.98
CA LEU A 39 -5.27 4.80 -5.13
C LEU A 39 -4.28 3.87 -4.39
N HIS A 40 -4.64 3.49 -3.17
CA HIS A 40 -3.83 2.57 -2.38
C HIS A 40 -4.73 1.80 -1.41
N GLY A 41 -4.93 0.50 -1.68
CA GLY A 41 -5.94 -0.34 -1.02
C GLY A 41 -5.79 -0.49 0.50
N PRO A 42 -4.60 -0.84 1.03
CA PRO A 42 -4.33 -0.94 2.45
C PRO A 42 -4.50 0.40 3.16
N THR A 43 -4.95 0.37 4.42
CA THR A 43 -5.03 1.57 5.26
C THR A 43 -3.82 1.75 6.17
N GLN A 44 -2.94 0.76 6.24
CA GLN A 44 -1.74 0.76 7.08
C GLN A 44 -0.49 0.35 6.30
N ALA A 45 -0.46 -0.86 5.73
CA ALA A 45 0.68 -1.41 5.00
C ALA A 45 1.21 -0.44 3.93
N GLY A 46 2.54 -0.37 3.76
CA GLY A 46 3.17 0.54 2.82
C GLY A 46 3.06 0.08 1.37
N ILE A 47 3.01 -1.23 1.13
CA ILE A 47 2.93 -1.84 -0.19
C ILE A 47 1.51 -2.38 -0.44
N HIS A 48 1.00 -2.11 -1.62
CA HIS A 48 -0.26 -2.68 -2.09
C HIS A 48 0.00 -3.51 -3.35
N GLY A 49 -0.13 -4.83 -3.24
CA GLY A 49 0.16 -5.71 -4.36
C GLY A 49 -0.43 -7.10 -4.22
N ASN A 50 -0.22 -7.89 -5.26
CA ASN A 50 -0.58 -9.30 -5.32
C ASN A 50 0.65 -10.11 -5.72
N VAL A 51 0.87 -11.26 -5.08
CA VAL A 51 2.05 -12.12 -5.32
C VAL A 51 2.11 -12.75 -6.72
N VAL A 52 1.03 -12.68 -7.50
CA VAL A 52 0.95 -13.19 -8.86
C VAL A 52 1.06 -12.05 -9.88
N TYR A 53 0.47 -10.89 -9.57
CA TYR A 53 0.36 -9.79 -10.53
C TYR A 53 1.40 -8.69 -10.30
N GLY A 54 1.97 -8.58 -9.10
CA GLY A 54 2.92 -7.52 -8.74
C GLY A 54 2.30 -6.43 -7.86
N ALA A 55 3.08 -5.41 -7.56
CA ALA A 55 2.67 -4.25 -6.76
C ALA A 55 1.96 -3.20 -7.62
N TYR A 56 0.86 -2.66 -7.10
CA TYR A 56 0.07 -1.62 -7.74
C TYR A 56 0.46 -0.22 -7.27
N SER A 57 0.79 -0.09 -5.98
CA SER A 57 1.25 1.18 -5.40
C SER A 57 2.04 0.98 -4.10
N VAL A 58 2.90 1.95 -3.78
CA VAL A 58 3.64 2.05 -2.52
C VAL A 58 3.38 3.39 -1.85
N VAL A 59 3.61 3.48 -0.54
CA VAL A 59 3.53 4.71 0.24
C VAL A 59 4.87 4.93 0.94
N LEU A 60 5.51 6.07 0.67
CA LEU A 60 6.64 6.59 1.44
C LEU A 60 6.07 7.38 2.63
N SER A 61 6.31 6.91 3.84
CA SER A 61 5.81 7.55 5.08
C SER A 61 6.86 7.66 6.18
N GLY A 62 8.15 7.52 5.83
CA GLY A 62 9.26 7.51 6.81
C GLY A 62 9.14 6.36 7.80
N GLY A 63 8.56 5.23 7.37
CA GLY A 63 8.30 4.09 8.24
C GLY A 63 9.55 3.26 8.50
N TYR A 64 10.57 3.35 7.64
CA TYR A 64 11.84 2.65 7.72
C TYR A 64 12.97 3.67 7.69
N GLU A 65 13.97 3.47 8.55
CA GLU A 65 15.14 4.33 8.65
C GLU A 65 16.05 4.25 7.42
N ASP A 66 15.96 3.14 6.68
CA ASP A 66 16.72 2.89 5.45
C ASP A 66 16.06 3.48 4.19
N ASP A 67 14.89 4.13 4.31
CA ASP A 67 14.26 4.80 3.17
C ASP A 67 15.02 6.09 2.82
N GLU A 68 15.47 6.23 1.57
CA GLU A 68 16.13 7.43 1.05
C GLU A 68 15.32 8.06 -0.08
N ASP A 69 14.93 9.33 0.05
CA ASP A 69 14.13 10.06 -0.95
C ASP A 69 14.94 11.21 -1.58
N HIS A 70 15.10 11.17 -2.90
CA HIS A 70 15.78 12.20 -3.69
C HIS A 70 14.83 12.92 -4.66
N GLY A 71 13.52 12.73 -4.50
CA GLY A 71 12.48 13.31 -5.34
C GLY A 71 12.23 12.51 -6.62
N ASP A 72 13.18 12.51 -7.56
CA ASP A 72 13.04 11.79 -8.85
C ASP A 72 13.31 10.28 -8.73
N ARG A 73 14.00 9.87 -7.67
CA ARG A 73 14.28 8.49 -7.31
C ARG A 73 14.28 8.33 -5.80
N PHE A 74 14.04 7.11 -5.36
CA PHE A 74 14.09 6.75 -3.95
C PHE A 74 14.53 5.30 -3.78
N TRP A 75 15.10 5.00 -2.60
CA TRP A 75 15.27 3.65 -2.10
C TRP A 75 14.13 3.34 -1.13
N TYR A 76 13.47 2.21 -1.34
CA TYR A 76 12.30 1.80 -0.57
C TYR A 76 12.53 0.47 0.13
N THR A 77 12.27 0.44 1.42
CA THR A 77 12.44 -0.74 2.24
C THR A 77 11.21 -1.65 2.18
N GLY A 78 11.44 -2.96 2.10
CA GLY A 78 10.37 -3.95 2.23
C GLY A 78 9.71 -3.90 3.61
N GLU A 79 8.65 -4.68 3.81
CA GLU A 79 8.00 -4.82 5.10
C GLU A 79 8.36 -6.12 5.84
N GLY A 80 8.22 -6.07 7.16
CA GLY A 80 8.33 -7.22 8.06
C GLY A 80 9.62 -7.22 8.88
N GLY A 81 9.76 -8.27 9.66
CA GLY A 81 10.83 -8.42 10.64
C GLY A 81 10.79 -7.43 11.81
N ARG A 82 9.59 -6.92 12.11
CA ARG A 82 9.34 -5.97 13.17
C ARG A 82 8.45 -6.55 14.27
N ASP A 83 8.69 -6.11 15.49
CA ASP A 83 7.81 -6.39 16.61
C ASP A 83 6.62 -5.41 16.67
N SER A 84 5.83 -5.48 17.74
CA SER A 84 4.66 -4.61 17.94
C SER A 84 5.01 -3.14 18.21
N THR A 85 6.26 -2.83 18.55
CA THR A 85 6.77 -1.47 18.72
C THR A 85 7.22 -0.85 17.40
N GLY A 86 7.42 -1.70 16.37
CA GLY A 86 7.95 -1.31 15.07
C GLY A 86 9.48 -1.43 14.98
N ALA A 87 10.15 -1.88 16.04
CA ALA A 87 11.58 -2.13 16.02
C ALA A 87 11.91 -3.34 15.14
N GLN A 88 12.99 -3.25 14.36
CA GLN A 88 13.48 -4.36 13.57
C GLN A 88 14.15 -5.40 14.48
N VAL A 89 13.65 -6.64 14.46
CA VAL A 89 14.07 -7.73 15.36
C VAL A 89 14.43 -9.02 14.63
N GLU A 90 14.12 -9.13 13.34
CA GLU A 90 14.54 -10.24 12.48
C GLU A 90 14.77 -9.75 11.03
N ASP A 91 15.42 -10.59 10.24
CA ASP A 91 15.62 -10.34 8.82
C ASP A 91 14.30 -10.32 8.05
N GLN A 92 14.19 -9.40 7.09
CA GLN A 92 13.08 -9.38 6.16
C GLN A 92 13.14 -10.57 5.19
N LYS A 93 11.96 -11.01 4.74
CA LYS A 93 11.79 -12.22 3.93
C LYS A 93 11.17 -11.88 2.58
N TRP A 94 11.67 -12.51 1.51
CA TRP A 94 11.10 -12.39 0.17
C TRP A 94 9.77 -13.13 0.04
N GLU A 95 9.47 -14.03 0.96
CA GLU A 95 8.22 -14.78 1.05
C GLU A 95 7.09 -13.92 1.63
N ASN A 96 7.42 -12.78 2.26
CA ASN A 96 6.41 -11.79 2.64
C ASN A 96 5.66 -11.37 1.37
N LYS A 97 4.32 -11.42 1.42
CA LYS A 97 3.47 -11.22 0.24
C LYS A 97 3.67 -9.85 -0.40
N SER A 98 3.86 -8.82 0.41
CA SER A 98 4.10 -7.46 -0.04
C SER A 98 5.46 -7.33 -0.71
N ASN A 99 6.52 -7.81 -0.07
CA ASN A 99 7.88 -7.80 -0.63
C ASN A 99 7.94 -8.60 -1.94
N LYS A 100 7.30 -9.77 -1.95
CA LYS A 100 7.18 -10.61 -3.15
C LYS A 100 6.46 -9.89 -4.28
N SER A 101 5.41 -9.13 -3.97
CA SER A 101 4.68 -8.38 -4.99
C SER A 101 5.50 -7.25 -5.59
N LEU A 102 6.39 -6.62 -4.82
CA LEU A 102 7.23 -5.51 -5.30
C LEU A 102 8.45 -5.98 -6.11
N LYS A 103 8.89 -7.22 -5.89
CA LYS A 103 10.05 -7.82 -6.56
C LYS A 103 9.78 -8.27 -8.02
N LEU A 104 8.52 -8.56 -8.35
CA LEU A 104 8.10 -9.10 -9.65
C LEU A 104 8.34 -8.12 -10.80
#